data_AF-A0A8S8YEF0-F1
#
_entry.id   AF-A0A8S8YEF0-F1
#
_cell.length_a   1.000
_cell.length_b   1.000
_cell.length_c   1.000
_cell.angle_alpha   90.00
_cell.angle_beta   90.00
_cell.angle_gamma   90.00
#
_symmetry.space_group_name_H-M   'P 1'
#
loop_
_entity.id
_entity.type
_entity.pdbx_description
1 polymer ?
#
loop_
_entity_poly.entity_id
_entity_poly.type
_entity_poly.pdbx_seq_one_letter_code
_entity_poly.pdbx_strand_id
1 'polypeptide(L)' 'MLEPLERGEGENPGLIYDEMRDMMQAKVGIIRTKDELEEALEDLKAFRARAEACFRHRSPLQLGMASGA' A
#
# COMPACT_ATOMS: atom_id res chain seq x y z
N MET A 1 -3.15 32.69 -6.38
CA MET A 1 -3.28 32.17 -5.01
C MET A 1 -3.19 30.66 -5.12
N LEU A 2 -2.19 30.02 -4.51
CA LEU A 2 -2.24 28.57 -4.34
C LEU A 2 -3.26 28.29 -3.23
N GLU A 3 -4.29 27.49 -3.54
CA GLU A 3 -5.20 26.97 -2.52
C GLU A 3 -4.40 26.17 -1.49
N PRO A 4 -4.76 26.22 -0.19
CA PRO A 4 -4.14 25.37 0.81
C PRO A 4 -4.29 23.92 0.36
N LEU A 5 -3.18 23.18 0.32
CA LEU A 5 -3.25 21.73 0.21
C LEU A 5 -3.91 21.23 1.49
N GLU A 6 -5.23 21.11 1.46
CA GLU A 6 -6.04 20.43 2.47
C GLU A 6 -5.35 19.10 2.70
N ARG A 7 -4.57 19.00 3.78
CA ARG A 7 -3.93 17.75 4.20
C ARG A 7 -5.06 16.92 4.80
N GLY A 8 -5.96 16.44 3.93
CA GLY A 8 -7.11 15.64 4.30
C GLY A 8 -6.63 14.53 5.23
N GLU A 9 -7.37 14.33 6.32
CA GLU A 9 -7.08 13.28 7.28
C GLU A 9 -6.99 11.95 6.54
N GLY A 10 -5.76 11.49 6.32
CA GLY A 10 -5.46 10.41 5.41
C GLY A 10 -3.95 10.21 5.33
N GLU A 11 -3.54 8.96 5.33
CA GLU A 11 -2.13 8.59 5.24
C GLU A 11 -1.56 8.97 3.86
N ASN A 12 -0.28 9.35 3.80
CA ASN A 12 0.37 9.68 2.53
C ASN A 12 0.73 8.37 1.78
N PRO A 13 0.33 8.21 0.50
CA PRO A 13 0.62 6.98 -0.24
C PRO A 13 2.12 6.72 -0.42
N GLY A 14 2.95 7.78 -0.41
CA GLY A 14 4.40 7.64 -0.46
C GLY A 14 4.98 6.96 0.77
N LEU A 15 4.44 7.27 1.96
CA LEU A 15 4.87 6.65 3.22
C LEU A 15 4.54 5.15 3.25
N ILE A 16 3.34 4.77 2.83
CA ILE A 16 2.93 3.35 2.71
C ILE A 16 3.88 2.60 1.78
N TYR A 17 4.27 3.21 0.66
CA TYR A 17 5.18 2.59 -0.31
C TYR A 17 6.59 2.43 0.25
N ASP A 18 7.14 3.44 0.92
CA ASP A 18 8.46 3.38 1.54
C ASP A 18 8.52 2.30 2.63
N GLU A 19 7.52 2.24 3.51
CA GLU A 19 7.45 1.22 4.56
C GLU A 19 7.28 -0.20 3.99
N MET A 20 6.46 -0.36 2.94
CA MET A 20 6.32 -1.65 2.26
C MET A 20 7.64 -2.08 1.62
N ARG A 21 8.38 -1.16 0.99
CA ARG A 21 9.69 -1.46 0.40
C ARG A 21 10.67 -1.94 1.47
N ASP A 22 10.70 -1.29 2.62
CA ASP A 22 11.60 -1.63 3.72
C ASP A 22 11.24 -3.00 4.32
N MET A 23 9.94 -3.30 4.50
CA MET A 23 9.46 -4.63 4.93
C MET A 23 9.89 -5.72 3.94
N MET A 24 9.75 -5.47 2.64
CA MET A 24 10.14 -6.44 1.60
C MET A 24 11.63 -6.78 1.64
N GLN A 25 12.50 -5.79 1.88
CA GLN A 25 13.93 -6.04 2.03
C GLN A 25 14.24 -6.82 3.30
N ALA A 26 13.53 -6.53 4.40
CA ALA A 26 13.75 -7.18 5.68
C ALA A 26 13.29 -8.65 5.69
N LYS A 27 12.09 -8.95 5.17
CA LYS A 27 11.44 -10.27 5.30
C LYS A 27 11.46 -11.11 4.02
N VAL A 28 11.61 -10.47 2.86
CA VAL A 28 11.55 -11.12 1.54
C VAL A 28 12.85 -10.91 0.76
N GLY A 29 13.96 -10.76 1.47
CA GLY A 29 15.31 -10.68 0.92
C GLY A 29 15.83 -12.00 0.34
N ILE A 30 17.13 -12.05 0.03
CA ILE A 30 17.79 -13.24 -0.55
C ILE A 30 17.74 -14.43 0.40
N ILE A 31 17.95 -14.19 1.70
CA ILE A 31 17.86 -15.18 2.76
C ILE A 31 16.56 -14.93 3.50
N ARG A 32 15.73 -15.98 3.63
CA ARG A 32 14.42 -15.90 4.24
C ARG A 32 14.02 -17.24 4.83
N THR A 33 13.25 -17.20 5.90
CA THR A 33 12.67 -18.35 6.59
C THR A 33 11.17 -18.44 6.30
N LYS A 34 10.56 -19.56 6.67
CA LYS A 34 9.12 -19.75 6.49
C LYS A 34 8.33 -18.71 7.29
N ASP A 35 8.69 -18.51 8.55
CA ASP A 35 8.00 -17.59 9.45
C ASP A 35 8.06 -16.13 8.93
N GLU A 36 9.22 -15.67 8.45
CA GLU A 36 9.37 -14.33 7.85
C GLU A 36 8.45 -14.13 6.63
N LEU A 37 8.25 -15.17 5.82
CA LEU A 37 7.36 -15.12 4.67
C LEU A 37 5.88 -15.12 5.09
N GLU A 38 5.50 -15.91 6.09
CA GLU A 38 4.14 -15.92 6.62
C GLU A 38 3.79 -14.57 7.25
N GLU A 39 4.73 -13.96 7.99
CA GLU A 39 4.58 -12.60 8.52
C GLU A 39 4.48 -11.55 7.42
N ALA A 40 5.34 -11.62 6.39
CA ALA A 40 5.31 -10.68 5.28
C ALA A 40 3.96 -10.70 4.52
N LEU A 41 3.30 -11.87 4.46
CA LEU A 41 1.97 -11.99 3.87
C LEU A 41 0.90 -11.26 4.70
N GLU A 42 0.98 -11.32 6.02
CA GLU A 42 0.07 -10.57 6.89
C GLU A 42 0.35 -9.05 6.80
N ASP A 43 1.62 -8.64 6.79
CA ASP A 43 2.02 -7.24 6.64
C ASP A 43 1.53 -6.66 5.30
N LEU A 44 1.62 -7.43 4.22
CA LEU A 44 1.09 -7.06 2.90
C LEU A 44 -0.42 -6.80 2.93
N LYS A 45 -1.20 -7.59 3.67
CA LYS A 45 -2.65 -7.36 3.83
C LYS A 45 -2.91 -6.06 4.58
N ALA A 46 -2.13 -5.76 5.61
CA ALA A 46 -2.22 -4.51 6.35
C ALA A 46 -1.86 -3.31 5.46
N PHE A 47 -0.79 -3.39 4.66
CA PHE A 47 -0.43 -2.34 3.69
C PHE A 47 -1.52 -2.13 2.64
N ARG A 48 -2.18 -3.19 2.18
CA ARG A 48 -3.32 -3.07 1.26
C ARG A 48 -4.50 -2.33 1.90
N ALA A 49 -4.88 -2.67 3.12
CA ALA A 49 -5.96 -1.98 3.83
C ALA A 49 -5.62 -0.49 4.05
N ARG A 50 -4.38 -0.18 4.40
CA ARG A 50 -3.86 1.20 4.51
C ARG A 50 -3.90 1.93 3.17
N ALA A 51 -3.52 1.26 2.08
CA ALA A 51 -3.57 1.83 0.74
C ALA A 51 -5.01 2.08 0.24
N GLU A 52 -5.97 1.24 0.63
CA GLU A 52 -7.39 1.43 0.34
C GLU A 52 -8.01 2.58 1.15
N ALA A 53 -7.52 2.82 2.37
CA ALA A 53 -7.90 3.95 3.21
C ALA A 53 -7.14 5.25 2.88
N CYS A 54 -6.02 5.14 2.15
CA CYS A 54 -5.18 6.25 1.75
C CYS A 54 -5.89 7.14 0.73
N PHE A 55 -5.78 8.46 0.90
CA PHE A 55 -6.43 9.46 0.05
C PHE A 55 -5.72 9.54 -1.31
N ARG A 56 -5.97 8.56 -2.17
CA ARG A 56 -5.72 8.67 -3.60
C ARG A 56 -7.05 8.90 -4.27
N HIS A 57 -7.13 10.02 -4.97
CA HIS A 57 -8.04 10.28 -6.08
C HIS A 57 -8.13 8.99 -6.90
N ARG A 58 -9.18 8.20 -6.62
CA ARG A 58 -9.46 6.96 -7.32
C ARG A 58 -9.81 7.38 -8.74
N SER A 59 -8.83 7.39 -9.64
CA SER A 59 -9.12 7.43 -11.06
C SER A 59 -10.07 6.25 -11.33
N PRO A 60 -11.26 6.48 -11.91
CA PRO A 60 -12.23 5.42 -12.18
C PRO A 60 -11.70 4.28 -13.08
N LEU A 61 -10.53 4.45 -13.69
CA LEU A 61 -9.99 3.58 -14.74
C LEU A 61 -9.49 2.20 -14.24
N GLN A 62 -9.36 1.98 -12.92
CA GLN A 62 -8.86 0.70 -12.40
C GLN A 62 -9.96 -0.26 -11.91
N LEU A 63 -11.23 0.17 -11.90
CA LEU A 63 -12.37 -0.68 -11.53
C LEU A 63 -12.94 -1.48 -12.73
N GLY A 64 -12.41 -1.27 -13.94
CA GLY A 64 -12.91 -1.90 -15.18
C GLY A 64 -12.36 -3.29 -15.51
N MET A 65 -11.45 -3.86 -14.70
CA MET A 65 -10.82 -5.17 -14.99
C MET A 65 -11.33 -6.31 -14.09
N ALA A 66 -12.47 -6.12 -13.41
CA ALA A 66 -13.10 -7.17 -12.60
C ALA A 66 -14.62 -7.32 -12.86
N SER A 67 -15.08 -6.96 -14.06
CA SER A 67 -16.43 -7.28 -14.52
C SER A 67 -16.48 -7.52 -16.03
N GLY A 68 -16.19 -8.76 -16.42
CA GLY A 68 -16.67 -9.44 -17.62
C GLY A 68 -16.59 -10.92 -17.29
N ALA A 69 -17.68 -11.64 -17.02
CA ALA A 69 -18.73 -12.03 -17.96
C ALA A 69 -18.14 -12.75 -19.18
#